data_AF-A0A374WMG7-F1
#
_entry.id   AF-A0A374WMG7-F1
#
_cell.length_a   1.000
_cell.length_b   1.000
_cell.length_c   1.000
_cell.angle_alpha   90.00
_cell.angle_beta   90.00
_cell.angle_gamma   90.00
#
_symmetry.space_group_name_H-M   'P 1'
#
loop_
_entity.id
_entity.type
_entity.pdbx_description
1 polymer ?
#
loop_
_entity_poly.entity_id
_entity_poly.type
_entity_poly.pdbx_seq_one_letter_code
_entity_poly.pdbx_strand_id
1 'polypeptide(L)'
;MKVKHEYARMPANEVWNVVVAYINKNKQFLSSTGIKYNAKVIIDSIEYKGGREGSVRATEGETINKNQFISAFRQVRDMECINTQNVKPYIDRKQTPFIGLLKSTRIIE
;
A
#
# COMPACT_ATOMS: atom_id res chain seq x y z
N MET A 1 12.54 -6.46 0.31
CA MET A 1 12.52 -4.99 0.38
C MET A 1 12.49 -4.60 1.85
N LYS A 2 12.95 -3.41 2.23
CA LYS A 2 12.93 -2.88 3.61
C LYS A 2 12.44 -1.44 3.60
N VAL A 3 11.93 -0.94 4.73
CA VAL A 3 11.58 0.48 4.85
C VAL A 3 12.86 1.32 4.85
N LYS A 4 12.89 2.40 4.06
CA LYS A 4 14.02 3.32 4.07
C LYS A 4 14.12 4.06 5.39
N HIS A 5 15.35 4.45 5.74
CA HIS A 5 15.64 5.03 7.04
C HIS A 5 14.79 6.26 7.37
N GLU A 6 14.52 7.15 6.39
CA GLU A 6 13.70 8.34 6.60
C GLU A 6 12.25 8.04 6.99
N TYR A 7 11.69 6.93 6.51
CA TYR A 7 10.32 6.50 6.83
C TYR A 7 10.29 5.57 8.06
N ALA A 8 11.39 4.88 8.36
CA ALA A 8 11.52 3.99 9.50
C ALA A 8 11.37 4.75 10.83
N ARG A 9 11.68 6.04 10.90
CA ARG A 9 11.47 6.90 12.10
C ARG A 9 10.24 7.80 12.01
N MET A 10 9.61 7.90 10.84
CA MET A 10 8.47 8.75 10.60
C MET A 10 7.21 8.21 11.31
N PRO A 11 6.36 9.06 11.91
CA PRO A 11 5.08 8.61 12.45
C PRO A 11 4.23 7.94 11.36
N ALA A 12 3.59 6.81 11.66
CA ALA A 12 2.82 6.05 10.67
C ALA A 12 1.68 6.89 10.01
N ASN A 13 1.14 7.88 10.72
CA ASN A 13 0.19 8.86 10.16
C ASN A 13 0.82 9.71 9.06
N GLU A 14 2.08 10.13 9.22
CA GLU A 14 2.79 10.91 8.19
C GLU A 14 3.14 10.04 6.99
N VAL A 15 3.48 8.77 7.22
CA VAL A 15 3.68 7.80 6.14
C VAL A 15 2.39 7.60 5.34
N TRP A 16 1.23 7.53 6.00
CA TRP A 16 -0.07 7.53 5.32
C TRP A 16 -0.28 8.80 4.48
N ASN A 17 0.05 9.99 5.01
CA ASN A 17 -0.07 11.25 4.27
C ASN A 17 0.80 11.27 3.00
N VAL A 18 2.01 10.69 3.04
CA VAL A 18 2.88 10.53 1.86
C VAL A 18 2.19 9.67 0.79
N VAL A 19 1.57 8.56 1.20
CA VAL A 19 0.83 7.68 0.28
C VAL A 19 -0.39 8.41 -0.31
N VAL A 20 -1.17 9.11 0.52
CA VAL A 20 -2.32 9.91 0.07
C VAL A 20 -1.91 10.99 -0.93
N ALA A 21 -0.84 11.74 -0.65
CA ALA A 21 -0.32 12.76 -1.55
C ALA A 21 0.10 12.17 -2.90
N TYR A 22 0.77 11.01 -2.88
CA TYR A 22 1.14 10.30 -4.09
C TYR A 22 -0.09 9.87 -4.90
N ILE A 23 -1.11 9.27 -4.27
CA ILE A 23 -2.32 8.82 -4.99
C ILE A 23 -3.11 10.01 -5.51
N ASN A 24 -3.22 11.10 -4.75
CA ASN A 24 -3.88 12.31 -5.22
C ASN A 24 -3.22 12.92 -6.46
N LYS A 25 -1.89 12.87 -6.55
CA LYS A 25 -1.12 13.34 -7.71
C LYS A 25 -1.23 12.39 -8.90
N ASN A 26 -1.04 11.09 -8.68
CA ASN A 26 -0.83 10.12 -9.77
C ASN A 26 -2.11 9.38 -10.19
N LYS A 27 -3.13 9.32 -9.32
CA LYS A 27 -4.38 8.56 -9.50
C LYS A 27 -4.19 7.06 -9.79
N GLN A 28 -2.98 6.54 -9.58
CA GLN A 28 -2.59 5.16 -9.89
C GLN A 28 -1.34 4.75 -9.11
N PHE A 29 -1.11 3.44 -8.99
CA PHE A 29 0.13 2.86 -8.48
C PHE A 29 0.39 1.48 -9.12
N LEU A 30 1.59 0.93 -8.90
CA LEU A 30 1.97 -0.41 -9.35
C LEU A 30 2.03 -1.38 -8.16
N SER A 31 1.60 -2.63 -8.34
CA SER A 31 1.91 -3.70 -7.36
C SER A 31 3.40 -3.97 -7.29
N SER A 32 3.79 -4.77 -6.29
CA SER A 32 5.12 -5.39 -6.23
C SER A 32 5.51 -6.13 -7.52
N THR A 33 4.52 -6.70 -8.22
CA THR A 33 4.66 -7.46 -9.48
C THR A 33 4.48 -6.61 -10.76
N GLY A 34 4.33 -5.29 -10.65
CA GLY A 34 4.21 -4.40 -11.83
C GLY A 34 2.80 -4.27 -12.42
N ILE A 35 1.77 -4.82 -11.76
CA ILE A 35 0.38 -4.66 -12.18
C ILE A 35 -0.11 -3.26 -11.82
N LYS A 36 -0.74 -2.58 -12.79
CA LYS A 36 -1.29 -1.24 -12.60
C LYS A 36 -2.63 -1.27 -11.86
N TYR A 37 -2.75 -0.38 -10.89
CA TYR A 37 -3.98 -0.10 -10.15
C TYR A 37 -4.37 1.36 -10.35
N ASN A 38 -5.60 1.60 -10.80
CA ASN A 38 -6.21 2.92 -10.71
C ASN A 38 -6.68 3.12 -9.27
N ALA A 39 -6.43 4.30 -8.70
CA ALA A 39 -6.66 4.55 -7.29
C ALA A 39 -7.14 5.96 -7.01
N LYS A 40 -8.00 6.11 -6.01
CA LYS A 40 -8.50 7.40 -5.52
C LYS A 40 -8.59 7.38 -4.00
N VAL A 41 -8.35 8.54 -3.39
CA VAL A 41 -8.51 8.73 -1.95
C VAL A 41 -9.96 9.15 -1.69
N ILE A 42 -10.64 8.50 -0.75
CA ILE A 42 -11.97 8.85 -0.27
C ILE A 42 -11.94 8.87 1.26
N ILE A 43 -12.14 10.06 1.83
CA ILE A 43 -12.12 10.31 3.28
C ILE A 43 -10.83 9.71 3.88
N ASP A 44 -10.95 8.61 4.62
CA ASP A 44 -9.85 7.90 5.29
C ASP A 44 -9.54 6.56 4.61
N SER A 45 -9.69 6.47 3.29
CA SER A 45 -9.41 5.25 2.54
C SER A 45 -8.83 5.51 1.16
N ILE A 46 -8.10 4.51 0.66
CA ILE A 46 -7.69 4.44 -0.74
C ILE A 46 -8.52 3.33 -1.39
N GLU A 47 -9.40 3.72 -2.30
CA GLU A 47 -10.08 2.82 -3.23
C GLU A 47 -9.15 2.54 -4.40
N TYR A 48 -9.07 1.27 -4.82
CA TYR A 48 -8.30 0.89 -5.99
C TYR A 48 -8.96 -0.23 -6.80
N LYS A 49 -8.78 -0.14 -8.12
CA LYS A 49 -9.21 -1.14 -9.10
C LYS A 49 -8.05 -1.54 -9.99
N GLY A 50 -7.92 -2.84 -10.22
CA GLY A 50 -6.85 -3.41 -11.03
C GLY A 50 -6.56 -4.86 -10.63
N GLY A 51 -5.52 -5.44 -11.21
CA GLY A 51 -5.25 -6.86 -11.07
C GLY A 51 -5.44 -7.61 -12.38
N ARG A 52 -5.59 -8.93 -12.27
CA ARG A 52 -5.91 -9.79 -13.40
C ARG A 52 -7.32 -9.48 -13.91
N GLU A 53 -7.48 -9.39 -15.22
CA GLU A 53 -8.78 -9.25 -15.86
C GLU A 53 -9.74 -10.37 -15.40
N GLY A 54 -11.00 -10.03 -15.15
CA GLY A 54 -12.00 -10.94 -14.58
C GLY A 54 -11.87 -11.22 -13.08
N SER A 55 -10.86 -10.70 -12.37
CA SER A 55 -10.81 -10.81 -10.91
C SER A 55 -11.74 -9.79 -10.24
N VAL A 56 -12.26 -10.14 -9.06
CA VAL A 56 -13.10 -9.26 -8.21
C VAL A 56 -12.44 -7.89 -8.00
N ARG A 57 -11.12 -7.84 -7.78
CA ARG A 57 -10.39 -6.58 -7.59
C ARG A 57 -10.32 -5.73 -8.87
N ALA A 58 -10.34 -6.35 -10.05
CA ALA A 58 -10.38 -5.63 -11.32
C ALA A 58 -11.79 -5.10 -11.62
N THR A 59 -12.83 -5.84 -11.25
CA THR A 59 -14.24 -5.49 -11.52
C THR A 59 -14.83 -4.56 -10.45
N GLU A 60 -14.86 -5.02 -9.20
CA GLU A 60 -15.49 -4.34 -8.06
C GLU A 60 -14.54 -3.38 -7.37
N GLY A 61 -13.25 -3.71 -7.33
CA GLY A 61 -12.24 -2.95 -6.59
C GLY A 61 -12.08 -3.41 -5.14
N GLU A 62 -11.14 -2.79 -4.45
CA GLU A 62 -10.91 -2.99 -3.02
C GLU A 62 -10.52 -1.66 -2.36
N THR A 63 -10.61 -1.62 -1.03
CA THR A 63 -10.20 -0.49 -0.20
C THR A 63 -9.10 -0.90 0.77
N ILE A 64 -8.18 0.03 1.06
CA ILE A 64 -7.36 0.02 2.27
C ILE A 64 -7.73 1.30 3.03
N ASN A 65 -8.28 1.15 4.24
CA ASN A 65 -8.53 2.30 5.09
C ASN A 65 -7.26 2.71 5.87
N LYS A 66 -7.24 3.94 6.37
CA LYS A 66 -6.13 4.56 7.10
C LYS A 66 -5.69 3.71 8.29
N ASN A 67 -6.64 3.22 9.10
CA ASN A 67 -6.33 2.43 10.29
C ASN A 67 -5.71 1.07 9.94
N GLN A 68 -6.20 0.41 8.89
CA GLN A 68 -5.62 -0.82 8.35
C GLN A 68 -4.20 -0.58 7.86
N PHE A 69 -3.98 0.49 7.09
CA PHE A 69 -2.66 0.85 6.60
C PHE A 69 -1.69 1.13 7.75
N ILE A 70 -2.08 1.97 8.70
CA ILE A 70 -1.24 2.35 9.85
C ILE A 70 -0.90 1.14 10.71
N SER A 71 -1.90 0.31 11.01
CA SER A 71 -1.70 -0.91 11.79
C SER A 71 -0.70 -1.83 11.10
N ALA A 72 -0.91 -2.13 9.81
CA ALA A 72 0.00 -2.97 9.05
C ALA A 72 1.40 -2.36 8.91
N PHE A 73 1.50 -1.05 8.63
CA PHE A 73 2.78 -0.37 8.50
C PHE A 73 3.61 -0.44 9.79
N ARG A 74 2.98 -0.22 10.96
CA ARG A 74 3.65 -0.34 12.26
C ARG A 74 4.25 -1.71 12.48
N GLN A 75 3.56 -2.78 12.05
CA GLN A 75 4.04 -4.15 12.20
C GLN A 75 5.22 -4.46 11.28
N VAL A 76 5.24 -3.88 10.08
CA VAL A 76 6.26 -4.22 9.05
C VAL A 76 7.45 -3.26 9.02
N ARG A 77 7.38 -2.11 9.71
CA ARG A 77 8.38 -1.03 9.58
C ARG A 77 9.80 -1.44 9.98
N ASP A 78 9.91 -2.34 10.96
CA ASP A 78 11.19 -2.79 11.53
C ASP A 78 11.59 -4.18 11.02
N MET A 79 10.85 -4.73 10.05
CA MET A 79 11.18 -6.02 9.47
C MET A 79 12.43 -5.92 8.59
N GLU A 80 13.33 -6.89 8.74
CA GLU A 80 14.51 -7.04 7.87
C GLU A 80 14.10 -7.30 6.40
N CYS A 81 12.95 -7.95 6.18
CA CYS A 81 12.43 -8.25 4.85
C CYS A 81 10.91 -8.15 4.75
N ILE A 82 10.47 -7.18 3.96
CA ILE A 82 9.09 -6.96 3.50
C ILE A 82 8.87 -7.69 2.18
N ASN A 83 7.93 -8.63 2.20
CA ASN A 83 7.40 -9.36 1.06
C ASN A 83 5.93 -9.76 1.33
N THR A 84 5.24 -10.32 0.34
CA THR A 84 3.81 -10.64 0.45
C THR A 84 3.50 -11.67 1.54
N GLN A 85 4.41 -12.61 1.82
CA GLN A 85 4.20 -13.63 2.85
C GLN A 85 4.24 -13.00 4.25
N ASN A 86 5.26 -12.20 4.53
CA ASN A 86 5.45 -11.57 5.85
C ASN A 86 4.44 -10.46 6.14
N VAL A 87 3.91 -9.80 5.11
CA VAL A 87 2.91 -8.73 5.26
C VAL A 87 1.49 -9.28 5.43
N LYS A 88 1.20 -10.48 4.86
CA LYS A 88 -0.14 -11.06 4.84
C LYS A 88 -0.84 -11.13 6.21
N PRO A 89 -0.17 -11.51 7.33
CA PRO A 89 -0.81 -11.56 8.65
C PRO A 89 -1.40 -10.22 9.14
N TYR A 90 -0.96 -9.09 8.58
CA TYR A 90 -1.34 -7.75 9.07
C TYR A 90 -2.34 -7.02 8.18
N ILE A 91 -2.55 -7.50 6.95
CA ILE A 91 -3.43 -6.82 5.98
C ILE A 91 -4.15 -7.78 5.01
N ASP A 92 -4.12 -9.07 5.32
CA ASP A 92 -4.82 -10.15 4.63
C ASP A 92 -4.53 -10.19 3.12
N ARG A 93 -5.61 -10.33 2.31
CA ARG A 93 -5.58 -10.36 0.85
C ARG A 93 -5.12 -9.05 0.19
N LYS A 94 -4.86 -7.99 0.97
CA LYS A 94 -4.43 -6.68 0.48
C LYS A 94 -2.92 -6.50 0.54
N GLN A 95 -2.16 -7.55 0.87
CA GLN A 95 -0.70 -7.53 0.98
C GLN A 95 -0.01 -7.07 -0.31
N THR A 96 -0.50 -7.49 -1.49
CA THR A 96 0.09 -7.08 -2.77
C THR A 96 -0.15 -5.60 -3.09
N PRO A 97 -1.39 -5.07 -3.00
CA PRO A 97 -1.64 -3.63 -3.11
C PRO A 97 -0.88 -2.79 -2.08
N PHE A 98 -0.84 -3.22 -0.82
CA PHE A 98 -0.14 -2.51 0.25
C PHE A 98 1.37 -2.35 -0.04
N ILE A 99 2.04 -3.45 -0.39
CA ILE A 99 3.46 -3.38 -0.79
C ILE A 99 3.62 -2.53 -2.05
N GLY A 100 2.67 -2.59 -2.99
CA GLY A 100 2.65 -1.74 -4.18
C GLY A 100 2.59 -0.25 -3.87
N LEU A 101 1.76 0.16 -2.92
CA LEU A 101 1.67 1.55 -2.45
C LEU A 101 3.00 2.00 -1.85
N LEU A 102 3.60 1.20 -0.95
CA LEU A 102 4.89 1.50 -0.34
C LEU A 102 6.02 1.59 -1.38
N LYS A 103 6.02 0.71 -2.37
CA LYS A 103 7.03 0.70 -3.44
C LYS A 103 6.87 1.89 -4.37
N SER A 104 5.64 2.19 -4.79
CA SER A 104 5.33 3.30 -5.72
C SER A 104 5.67 4.66 -5.11
N THR A 105 5.54 4.79 -3.78
CA THR A 105 5.90 5.98 -3.00
C THR A 105 7.35 6.02 -2.58
N ARG A 106 8.15 5.01 -2.95
CA ARG A 106 9.57 4.85 -2.57
C ARG A 106 9.82 4.75 -1.07
N ILE A 107 8.81 4.34 -0.29
CA ILE A 107 8.94 4.07 1.15
C ILE A 107 9.78 2.83 1.42
N ILE A 108 9.71 1.84 0.53
CA ILE A 108 10.50 0.61 0.60
C ILE A 108 11.45 0.48 -0.59
N GLU A 109 12.58 -0.19 -0.37
CA GLU A 109 13.60 -0.58 -1.37
C GLU A 109 14.01 -2.05 -1.24
#